data_AF-A0A838N3D1-F1
#
_entry.id   AF-A0A838N3D1-F1
#
_cell.length_a   1.000
_cell.length_b   1.000
_cell.length_c   1.000
_cell.angle_alpha   90.00
_cell.angle_beta   90.00
_cell.angle_gamma   90.00
#
_symmetry.space_group_name_H-M   'P 1'
#
loop_
_entity.id
_entity.type
_entity.pdbx_description
1 polymer ?
#
loop_
_entity_poly.entity_id
_entity_poly.type
_entity_poly.pdbx_seq_one_letter_code
_entity_poly.pdbx_strand_id
1 'polypeptide(L)'
;MALGRVWQLPPGATPDASPEATSAREKAIATLLQYANAPQVDVRKAAVGAFGFLGRQDASRRAIPALIEKLNDTNENFDVRLVAATVLGPIGSPSDQDVIEALNAAMRDTDPRNSELVWGSALSLAQLDQSHVADTILMLLDRKELAQLNYYDRETDPQNPTFRRLSDQEQQRFLINTMLGAKDLNVPAVQARLQALSNDDPSARVRAAATEVLGTQSLSE
;
A
#
# COMPACT_ATOMS: atom_id res chain seq x y z
N MET A 1 18.36 17.39 4.06
CA MET A 1 17.97 16.15 3.37
C MET A 1 18.59 14.98 4.11
N ALA A 2 17.85 14.41 5.06
CA ALA A 2 18.33 13.33 5.93
C ALA A 2 17.79 12.00 5.43
N LEU A 3 18.25 11.58 4.26
CA LEU A 3 18.16 10.20 3.79
C LEU A 3 19.49 9.56 4.16
N GLY A 4 19.52 8.64 5.14
CA GLY A 4 20.75 7.91 5.47
C GLY A 4 21.04 7.63 6.94
N ARG A 5 20.05 7.60 7.83
CA ARG A 5 20.16 6.81 9.07
C ARG A 5 18.89 6.02 9.26
N VAL A 6 18.91 4.78 8.76
CA VAL A 6 18.19 3.70 9.42
C VAL A 6 18.64 3.79 10.88
N TRP A 7 17.72 4.02 11.80
CA TRP A 7 18.01 3.82 13.21
C TRP A 7 18.32 2.33 13.39
N GLN A 8 19.58 1.95 13.21
CA GLN A 8 20.08 0.68 13.72
C GLN A 8 20.10 0.83 15.23
N LEU A 9 19.06 0.32 15.88
CA LEU A 9 19.07 0.12 17.31
C LEU A 9 20.25 -0.81 17.65
N PRO A 10 21.05 -0.50 18.67
CA PRO A 10 22.10 -1.41 19.11
C PRO A 10 21.48 -2.79 19.44
N PRO A 11 22.21 -3.90 19.20
CA PRO A 11 21.71 -5.23 19.53
C PRO A 11 21.33 -5.30 21.01
N GLY A 12 20.04 -5.51 21.29
CA GLY A 12 19.50 -5.54 22.65
C GLY A 12 18.77 -4.27 23.14
N ALA A 13 18.72 -3.20 22.35
CA ALA A 13 17.82 -2.09 22.65
C ALA A 13 16.39 -2.44 22.24
N THR A 14 15.54 -2.79 23.21
CA THR A 14 14.09 -2.70 23.00
C THR A 14 13.77 -1.25 22.65
N PRO A 15 13.02 -0.95 21.57
CA PRO A 15 12.54 0.41 21.36
C PRO A 15 11.84 0.80 22.65
N ASP A 16 12.35 1.86 23.29
CA ASP A 16 11.96 2.23 24.65
C ASP A 16 10.44 2.48 24.65
N ALA A 17 9.68 1.44 25.00
CA ALA A 17 8.24 1.48 25.11
C ALA A 17 7.92 2.04 26.49
N SER A 18 8.48 3.22 26.78
CA SER A 18 8.17 3.92 28.00
C SER A 18 6.64 4.09 28.05
N PRO A 19 6.03 3.97 29.25
CA PRO A 19 4.59 4.18 29.39
C PRO A 19 4.13 5.52 28.77
N GLU A 20 5.01 6.51 28.75
CA GLU A 20 4.80 7.83 28.14
C GLU A 20 4.74 7.75 26.61
N ALA A 21 5.67 7.05 25.95
CA ALA A 21 5.67 6.86 24.50
C ALA A 21 4.45 6.05 24.02
N THR A 22 4.07 5.02 24.79
CA THR A 22 2.85 4.24 24.54
C THR A 22 1.60 5.12 24.68
N SER A 23 1.50 5.89 25.77
CA SER A 23 0.37 6.80 26.00
C SER A 23 0.26 7.89 24.93
N ALA A 24 1.39 8.45 24.48
CA ALA A 24 1.42 9.45 23.41
C ALA A 24 0.91 8.84 22.08
N ARG A 25 1.29 7.60 21.77
CA ARG A 25 0.83 6.90 20.57
C ARG A 25 -0.67 6.60 20.62
N GLU A 26 -1.17 6.11 21.74
CA GLU A 26 -2.61 5.87 21.93
C GLU A 26 -3.43 7.15 21.76
N LYS A 27 -2.95 8.27 22.32
CA LYS A 27 -3.57 9.59 22.11
C LYS A 27 -3.55 9.99 20.64
N ALA A 28 -2.41 9.83 19.96
CA ALA A 28 -2.31 10.13 18.53
C ALA A 28 -3.31 9.31 17.71
N ILE A 29 -3.43 8.01 17.97
CA ILE A 29 -4.41 7.14 17.30
C ILE A 29 -5.84 7.57 17.59
N ALA A 30 -6.18 7.87 18.83
CA ALA A 30 -7.51 8.36 19.19
C ALA A 30 -7.85 9.67 18.45
N THR A 31 -6.89 10.60 18.38
CA THR A 31 -7.04 11.85 17.63
C THR A 31 -7.19 11.62 16.12
N LEU A 32 -6.39 10.72 15.54
CA LEU A 32 -6.51 10.35 14.12
C LEU A 32 -7.86 9.69 13.81
N LEU A 33 -8.37 8.84 14.70
CA LEU A 33 -9.71 8.24 14.56
C LEU A 33 -10.83 9.29 14.56
N GLN A 34 -10.68 10.36 15.36
CA GLN A 34 -11.61 11.49 15.31
C GLN A 34 -11.51 12.24 13.97
N TYR A 35 -10.29 12.55 13.52
CA TYR A 35 -10.08 13.25 12.25
C TYR A 35 -10.45 12.44 11.01
N ALA A 36 -10.43 11.11 11.09
CA ALA A 36 -10.95 10.22 10.05
C ALA A 36 -12.44 10.47 9.75
N ASN A 37 -13.17 11.16 10.64
CA ASN A 37 -14.57 11.56 10.47
C ASN A 37 -14.76 13.08 10.36
N ALA A 38 -13.70 13.84 10.10
CA ALA A 38 -13.79 15.28 9.89
C ALA A 38 -14.67 15.62 8.66
N PRO A 39 -15.35 16.79 8.65
CA PRO A 39 -16.17 17.18 7.51
C PRO A 39 -15.34 17.43 6.24
N GLN A 40 -14.08 17.87 6.37
CA GLN A 40 -13.18 18.10 5.24
C GLN A 40 -12.56 16.78 4.75
N VAL A 41 -12.69 16.52 3.45
CA VAL A 41 -12.12 15.33 2.78
C VAL A 41 -10.61 15.23 3.00
N ASP A 42 -9.88 16.33 2.82
CA ASP A 42 -8.42 16.33 2.96
C ASP A 42 -7.96 15.96 4.37
N VAL A 43 -8.71 16.38 5.39
CA VAL A 43 -8.45 16.03 6.78
C VAL A 43 -8.71 14.54 7.02
N ARG A 44 -9.82 13.99 6.50
CA ARG A 44 -10.09 12.54 6.57
C ARG A 44 -8.99 11.75 5.87
N LYS A 45 -8.63 12.13 4.65
CA LYS A 45 -7.58 11.47 3.85
C LYS A 45 -6.24 11.46 4.57
N ALA A 46 -5.83 12.61 5.11
CA ALA A 46 -4.59 12.72 5.88
C ALA A 46 -4.63 11.85 7.16
N ALA A 47 -5.75 11.84 7.87
CA ALA A 47 -5.91 11.03 9.08
C ALA A 47 -5.86 9.53 8.80
N VAL A 48 -6.58 9.07 7.77
CA VAL A 48 -6.57 7.68 7.31
C VAL A 48 -5.17 7.28 6.86
N GLY A 49 -4.49 8.12 6.07
CA GLY A 49 -3.13 7.86 5.59
C GLY A 49 -2.09 7.80 6.71
N ALA A 50 -2.25 8.59 7.76
CA ALA A 50 -1.35 8.63 8.90
C ALA A 50 -1.23 7.27 9.62
N PHE A 51 -2.30 6.45 9.63
CA PHE A 51 -2.25 5.11 10.24
C PHE A 51 -1.24 4.19 9.56
N GLY A 52 -1.03 4.31 8.24
CA GLY A 52 -0.03 3.52 7.51
C GLY A 52 1.40 3.81 7.98
N PHE A 53 1.72 5.05 8.35
CA PHE A 53 3.04 5.44 8.86
C PHE A 53 3.30 4.96 10.29
N LEU A 54 2.25 4.63 11.05
CA LEU A 54 2.40 4.04 12.39
C LEU A 54 2.75 2.55 12.33
N GLY A 55 2.58 1.90 11.17
CA GLY A 55 2.96 0.49 10.93
C GLY A 55 2.18 -0.54 11.75
N ARG A 56 2.63 -1.81 11.71
CA ARG A 56 2.08 -2.95 12.49
C ARG A 56 2.42 -2.87 13.98
N GLN A 57 1.94 -1.83 14.65
CA GLN A 57 1.95 -1.78 16.10
C GLN A 57 0.54 -2.03 16.61
N ASP A 58 0.40 -2.69 17.77
CA ASP A 58 -0.92 -3.06 18.33
C ASP A 58 -1.88 -1.88 18.41
N ALA A 59 -1.35 -0.70 18.72
CA ALA A 59 -2.14 0.51 18.80
C ALA A 59 -2.70 0.91 17.42
N SER A 60 -1.93 0.80 16.32
CA SER A 60 -2.38 1.12 14.96
C SER A 60 -3.49 0.20 14.47
N ARG A 61 -3.48 -1.08 14.90
CA ARG A 61 -4.51 -2.07 14.55
C ARG A 61 -5.90 -1.68 15.05
N ARG A 62 -6.00 -0.80 16.07
CA ARG A 62 -7.28 -0.22 16.53
C ARG A 62 -8.00 0.59 15.43
N ALA A 63 -7.29 1.01 14.38
CA ALA A 63 -7.88 1.71 13.25
C ALA A 63 -8.56 0.79 12.22
N ILE A 64 -8.30 -0.52 12.25
CA ILE A 64 -8.81 -1.47 11.24
C ILE A 64 -10.34 -1.36 11.04
N PRO A 65 -11.18 -1.37 12.09
CA PRO A 65 -12.63 -1.26 11.89
C PRO A 65 -13.05 0.04 11.18
N ALA A 66 -12.44 1.17 11.54
CA ALA A 66 -12.73 2.46 10.92
C ALA A 66 -12.24 2.53 9.47
N LEU A 67 -11.11 1.90 9.16
CA LEU A 67 -10.57 1.82 7.80
C LEU A 67 -11.43 0.92 6.90
N ILE A 68 -11.93 -0.20 7.42
CA ILE A 68 -12.89 -1.07 6.71
C ILE A 68 -14.20 -0.31 6.45
N GLU A 69 -14.72 0.44 7.42
CA GLU A 69 -15.88 1.30 7.25
C GLU A 69 -15.65 2.30 6.10
N LYS A 70 -14.50 2.99 6.09
CA LYS A 70 -14.16 3.94 5.03
C LYS A 70 -13.99 3.30 3.66
N LEU A 71 -13.40 2.11 3.58
CA LEU A 71 -13.26 1.38 2.33
C LEU A 71 -14.62 1.01 1.71
N ASN A 72 -15.54 0.56 2.56
CA ASN A 72 -16.85 0.05 2.16
C ASN A 72 -17.92 1.14 1.97
N ASP A 73 -17.72 2.35 2.50
CA ASP A 73 -18.63 3.47 2.28
C ASP A 73 -18.56 3.97 0.83
N THR A 74 -19.56 3.61 0.03
CA THR A 74 -19.65 4.01 -1.38
C THR A 74 -19.98 5.49 -1.58
N ASN A 75 -20.44 6.18 -0.53
CA ASN A 75 -20.65 7.63 -0.54
C ASN A 75 -19.43 8.42 -0.08
N GLU A 76 -18.41 7.73 0.45
CA GLU A 76 -17.15 8.35 0.85
C GLU A 76 -16.35 8.79 -0.38
N ASN A 77 -15.53 9.82 -0.20
CA ASN A 77 -14.63 10.30 -1.23
C ASN A 77 -13.68 9.18 -1.70
N PHE A 78 -13.53 9.06 -3.03
CA PHE A 78 -12.72 8.01 -3.65
C PHE A 78 -11.29 7.93 -3.08
N ASP A 79 -10.61 9.06 -2.89
CA ASP A 79 -9.24 9.07 -2.37
C ASP A 79 -9.18 8.55 -0.94
N VAL A 80 -10.19 8.84 -0.11
CA VAL A 80 -10.27 8.33 1.26
C VAL A 80 -10.44 6.81 1.25
N ARG A 81 -11.29 6.28 0.37
CA ARG A 81 -11.47 4.83 0.18
C ARG A 81 -10.18 4.16 -0.29
N LEU A 82 -9.50 4.76 -1.28
CA LEU A 82 -8.23 4.29 -1.80
C LEU A 82 -7.15 4.26 -0.71
N VAL A 83 -7.00 5.34 0.04
CA VAL A 83 -6.04 5.41 1.14
C VAL A 83 -6.37 4.36 2.20
N ALA A 84 -7.65 4.17 2.55
CA ALA A 84 -8.05 3.13 3.48
C ALA A 84 -7.63 1.73 3.01
N ALA A 85 -7.88 1.38 1.74
CA ALA A 85 -7.41 0.13 1.15
C ALA A 85 -5.88 -0.03 1.29
N THR A 86 -5.11 0.97 0.89
CA THR A 86 -3.63 0.91 0.91
C THR A 86 -3.02 0.84 2.31
N VAL A 87 -3.73 1.35 3.33
CA VAL A 87 -3.27 1.35 4.73
C VAL A 87 -3.58 0.03 5.42
N LEU A 88 -4.64 -0.67 5.01
CA LEU A 88 -5.04 -1.95 5.60
C LEU A 88 -3.97 -3.04 5.44
N GLY A 89 -3.24 -3.09 4.31
CA GLY A 89 -2.14 -4.04 4.11
C GLY A 89 -1.02 -3.88 5.15
N PRO A 90 -0.40 -2.69 5.28
CA PRO A 90 0.70 -2.45 6.22
C PRO A 90 0.35 -2.61 7.70
N ILE A 91 -0.92 -2.49 8.11
CA ILE A 91 -1.32 -2.62 9.53
C ILE A 91 -1.99 -3.96 9.85
N GLY A 92 -2.46 -4.69 8.82
CA GLY A 92 -3.13 -5.97 8.96
C GLY A 92 -2.15 -7.14 9.16
N SER A 93 -2.74 -8.31 9.38
CA SER A 93 -2.08 -9.61 9.43
C SER A 93 -2.71 -10.56 8.40
N PRO A 94 -1.98 -11.54 7.86
CA PRO A 94 -2.55 -12.61 7.01
C PRO A 94 -3.71 -13.39 7.66
N SER A 95 -3.89 -13.28 8.99
CA SER A 95 -5.00 -13.87 9.74
C SER A 95 -6.26 -13.00 9.83
N ASP A 96 -6.18 -11.71 9.48
CA ASP A 96 -7.26 -10.75 9.71
C ASP A 96 -8.33 -10.88 8.62
N GLN A 97 -9.27 -11.82 8.83
CA GLN A 97 -10.30 -12.16 7.83
C GLN A 97 -11.14 -10.95 7.40
N ASP A 98 -11.55 -10.09 8.34
CA ASP A 98 -12.34 -8.88 8.02
C ASP A 98 -11.59 -7.95 7.05
N VAL A 99 -10.26 -7.84 7.19
CA VAL A 99 -9.41 -7.04 6.30
C VAL A 99 -9.34 -7.69 4.92
N ILE A 100 -9.10 -8.99 4.88
CA ILE A 100 -9.01 -9.77 3.63
C ILE A 100 -10.34 -9.71 2.88
N GLU A 101 -11.46 -9.86 3.56
CA GLU A 101 -12.81 -9.79 2.96
C GLU A 101 -13.11 -8.39 2.42
N ALA A 102 -12.81 -7.33 3.16
CA ALA A 102 -13.02 -5.95 2.72
C ALA A 102 -12.17 -5.61 1.48
N LEU A 103 -10.89 -5.97 1.47
CA LEU A 103 -10.01 -5.77 0.31
C LEU A 103 -10.46 -6.60 -0.90
N ASN A 104 -10.90 -7.85 -0.68
CA ASN A 104 -11.48 -8.67 -1.74
C ASN A 104 -12.77 -8.09 -2.30
N ALA A 105 -13.62 -7.48 -1.47
CA ALA A 105 -14.80 -6.77 -1.94
C ALA A 105 -14.43 -5.57 -2.81
N ALA A 106 -13.43 -4.78 -2.40
CA ALA A 106 -12.93 -3.65 -3.20
C ALA A 106 -12.29 -4.08 -4.53
N MET A 107 -11.63 -5.25 -4.60
CA MET A 107 -11.13 -5.82 -5.85
C MET A 107 -12.22 -6.20 -6.86
N ARG A 108 -13.48 -6.36 -6.42
CA ARG A 108 -14.61 -6.69 -7.30
C ARG A 108 -15.26 -5.45 -7.91
N ASP A 109 -14.74 -4.24 -7.65
CA ASP A 109 -15.19 -3.03 -8.32
C ASP A 109 -14.88 -3.12 -9.82
N THR A 110 -15.93 -2.97 -10.65
CA THR A 110 -15.85 -3.10 -12.10
C THR A 110 -15.91 -1.74 -12.82
N ASP A 111 -16.05 -0.63 -12.08
CA ASP A 111 -15.99 0.70 -12.68
C ASP A 111 -14.56 0.98 -13.14
N PRO A 112 -14.31 1.23 -14.45
CA PRO A 112 -12.97 1.52 -14.94
C PRO A 112 -12.37 2.79 -14.31
N ARG A 113 -13.19 3.66 -13.72
CA ARG A 113 -12.70 4.82 -12.98
C ARG A 113 -12.06 4.42 -11.65
N ASN A 114 -12.37 3.25 -11.12
CA ASN A 114 -11.93 2.79 -9.80
C ASN A 114 -10.76 1.80 -9.88
N SER A 115 -10.08 1.66 -11.01
CA SER A 115 -8.99 0.68 -11.17
C SER A 115 -7.86 0.85 -10.15
N GLU A 116 -7.56 2.08 -9.71
CA GLU A 116 -6.58 2.30 -8.64
C GLU A 116 -6.98 1.69 -7.30
N LEU A 117 -8.29 1.66 -6.99
CA LEU A 117 -8.80 1.00 -5.79
C LEU A 117 -8.59 -0.52 -5.89
N VAL A 118 -8.82 -1.10 -7.07
CA VAL A 118 -8.60 -2.53 -7.33
C VAL A 118 -7.12 -2.87 -7.18
N TRP A 119 -6.22 -2.10 -7.79
CA TRP A 119 -4.77 -2.32 -7.70
C TRP A 119 -4.25 -2.10 -6.28
N GLY A 120 -4.66 -1.02 -5.61
CA GLY A 120 -4.28 -0.74 -4.22
C GLY A 120 -4.74 -1.83 -3.25
N SER A 121 -5.92 -2.42 -3.51
CA SER A 121 -6.44 -3.55 -2.73
C SER A 121 -5.65 -4.83 -2.99
N ALA A 122 -5.33 -5.12 -4.26
CA ALA A 122 -4.49 -6.26 -4.62
C ALA A 122 -3.09 -6.17 -4.02
N LEU A 123 -2.49 -4.97 -4.03
CA LEU A 123 -1.19 -4.71 -3.39
C LEU A 123 -1.25 -4.92 -1.86
N SER A 124 -2.33 -4.52 -1.23
CA SER A 124 -2.53 -4.70 0.21
C SER A 124 -2.73 -6.18 0.55
N LEU A 125 -3.49 -6.91 -0.26
CA LEU A 125 -3.63 -8.36 -0.15
C LEU A 125 -2.30 -9.10 -0.38
N ALA A 126 -1.47 -8.63 -1.31
CA ALA A 126 -0.12 -9.19 -1.51
C ALA A 126 0.77 -9.02 -0.28
N GLN A 127 0.68 -7.88 0.43
CA GLN A 127 1.40 -7.66 1.71
C GLN A 127 0.91 -8.58 2.83
N LEU A 128 -0.33 -9.09 2.70
CA LEU A 128 -0.93 -10.06 3.60
C LEU A 128 -0.72 -11.51 3.10
N ASP A 129 0.20 -11.73 2.16
CA ASP A 129 0.54 -13.03 1.54
C ASP A 129 -0.67 -13.77 0.94
N GLN A 130 -1.59 -13.01 0.33
CA GLN A 130 -2.78 -13.58 -0.31
C GLN A 130 -2.50 -13.92 -1.78
N SER A 131 -2.13 -15.17 -2.05
CA SER A 131 -1.65 -15.64 -3.35
C SER A 131 -2.64 -15.52 -4.51
N HIS A 132 -3.95 -15.44 -4.26
CA HIS A 132 -4.96 -15.33 -5.32
C HIS A 132 -4.88 -14.00 -6.09
N VAL A 133 -4.17 -12.99 -5.58
CA VAL A 133 -3.98 -11.71 -6.28
C VAL A 133 -2.81 -11.72 -7.27
N ALA A 134 -2.11 -12.85 -7.42
CA ALA A 134 -0.90 -12.98 -8.23
C ALA A 134 -1.05 -12.44 -9.66
N ASP A 135 -2.17 -12.71 -10.34
CA ASP A 135 -2.39 -12.24 -11.71
C ASP A 135 -2.41 -10.71 -11.81
N THR A 136 -3.01 -10.05 -10.82
CA THR A 136 -3.02 -8.58 -10.74
C THR A 136 -1.61 -8.05 -10.46
N ILE A 137 -0.87 -8.69 -9.55
CA ILE A 137 0.51 -8.32 -9.24
C ILE A 137 1.42 -8.49 -10.45
N LEU A 138 1.29 -9.60 -11.19
CA LEU A 138 2.07 -9.86 -12.39
C LEU A 138 1.80 -8.83 -13.51
N MET A 139 0.53 -8.45 -13.69
CA MET A 139 0.15 -7.36 -14.60
C MET A 139 0.80 -6.03 -14.18
N LEU A 140 0.77 -5.68 -12.89
CA LEU A 140 1.38 -4.45 -12.36
C LEU A 140 2.92 -4.48 -12.35
N LEU A 141 3.54 -5.64 -12.55
CA LEU A 141 4.98 -5.83 -12.73
C LEU A 141 5.40 -5.89 -14.21
N ASP A 142 4.46 -5.74 -15.15
CA ASP A 142 4.74 -5.82 -16.58
C ASP A 142 4.73 -4.43 -17.24
N ARG A 143 5.89 -4.02 -17.78
CA ARG A 143 6.02 -2.73 -18.47
C ARG A 143 5.09 -2.57 -19.66
N LYS A 144 4.86 -3.64 -20.43
CA LYS A 144 4.02 -3.57 -21.64
C LYS A 144 2.57 -3.35 -21.25
N GLU A 145 2.13 -4.03 -20.19
CA GLU A 145 0.79 -3.82 -19.61
C GLU A 145 0.66 -2.39 -19.07
N LEU A 146 1.60 -1.94 -18.22
CA LEU A 146 1.58 -0.59 -17.65
C LEU A 146 1.62 0.52 -18.72
N ALA A 147 2.29 0.30 -19.85
CA ALA A 147 2.35 1.26 -20.95
C ALA A 147 1.01 1.40 -21.73
N GLN A 148 0.16 0.37 -21.71
CA GLN A 148 -1.16 0.40 -22.34
C GLN A 148 -2.29 0.69 -21.35
N LEU A 149 -2.01 0.60 -20.05
CA LEU A 149 -2.95 0.83 -18.98
C LEU A 149 -3.49 2.26 -19.04
N ASN A 150 -4.81 2.36 -19.21
CA ASN A 150 -5.57 3.59 -19.11
C ASN A 150 -6.18 3.64 -17.72
N TYR A 151 -5.94 4.73 -17.00
CA TYR A 151 -6.53 4.95 -15.68
C TYR A 151 -7.22 6.31 -15.65
N TYR A 152 -8.14 6.46 -14.71
CA TYR A 152 -8.89 7.70 -14.54
C TYR A 152 -8.13 8.64 -13.59
N ASP A 153 -7.46 9.62 -14.17
CA ASP A 153 -6.65 10.57 -13.44
C ASP A 153 -7.54 11.64 -12.79
N ARG A 154 -7.60 11.60 -11.45
CA ARG A 154 -8.29 12.57 -10.61
C ARG A 154 -7.35 13.63 -10.03
N GLU A 155 -6.04 13.43 -10.15
CA GLU A 155 -5.03 14.22 -9.44
C GLU A 155 -4.56 15.41 -10.26
N THR A 156 -4.33 15.23 -11.57
CA THR A 156 -3.70 16.28 -12.40
C THR A 156 -4.63 17.46 -12.67
N ASP A 157 -5.91 17.20 -12.96
CA ASP A 157 -6.96 18.22 -13.08
C ASP A 157 -8.23 17.73 -12.37
N PRO A 158 -8.38 18.04 -11.06
CA PRO A 158 -9.53 17.61 -10.29
C PRO A 158 -10.88 18.16 -10.80
N GLN A 159 -10.88 19.23 -11.59
CA GLN A 159 -12.10 19.80 -12.16
C GLN A 159 -12.51 19.09 -13.45
N ASN A 160 -11.55 18.52 -14.19
CA ASN A 160 -11.80 17.78 -15.44
C ASN A 160 -11.04 16.45 -15.47
N PRO A 161 -11.40 15.49 -14.60
CA PRO A 161 -10.75 14.18 -14.55
C PRO A 161 -11.02 13.38 -15.83
N THR A 162 -9.96 12.78 -16.38
CA THR A 162 -10.01 12.06 -17.67
C THR A 162 -9.20 10.77 -17.63
N PHE A 163 -9.52 9.87 -18.56
CA PHE A 163 -8.70 8.69 -18.79
C PHE A 163 -7.42 9.06 -19.53
N ARG A 164 -6.27 8.60 -19.03
CA ARG A 164 -4.99 8.72 -19.71
C ARG A 164 -4.06 7.55 -19.43
N ARG A 165 -2.96 7.52 -20.18
CA ARG A 165 -1.86 6.57 -19.99
C ARG A 165 -0.89 7.06 -18.92
N LEU A 166 -0.19 6.10 -18.32
CA LEU A 166 0.91 6.37 -17.40
C LEU A 166 2.13 6.90 -18.17
N SER A 167 2.73 7.96 -17.65
CA SER A 167 4.08 8.39 -18.03
C SER A 167 5.13 7.36 -17.61
N ASP A 168 6.32 7.40 -18.21
CA ASP A 168 7.42 6.50 -17.84
C ASP A 168 7.80 6.59 -16.35
N GLN A 169 7.67 7.77 -15.75
CA GLN A 169 7.93 7.96 -14.32
C GLN A 169 6.86 7.28 -13.46
N GLU A 170 5.59 7.40 -13.85
CA GLU A 170 4.48 6.75 -13.15
C GLU A 170 4.58 5.23 -13.31
N GLN A 171 4.90 4.71 -14.49
CA GLN A 171 5.15 3.28 -14.69
C GLN A 171 6.26 2.78 -13.76
N GLN A 172 7.38 3.50 -13.65
CA GLN A 172 8.45 3.13 -12.71
C GLN A 172 7.98 3.16 -11.25
N ARG A 173 7.15 4.13 -10.86
CA ARG A 173 6.55 4.21 -9.52
C ARG A 173 5.64 3.01 -9.26
N PHE A 174 4.79 2.65 -10.22
CA PHE A 174 3.93 1.46 -10.13
C PHE A 174 4.76 0.19 -9.97
N LEU A 175 5.76 -0.04 -10.82
CA LEU A 175 6.65 -1.19 -10.70
C LEU A 175 7.26 -1.27 -9.29
N ILE A 176 7.87 -0.19 -8.81
CA ILE A 176 8.56 -0.18 -7.51
C ILE A 176 7.60 -0.42 -6.35
N ASN A 177 6.46 0.27 -6.33
CA ASN A 177 5.45 0.08 -5.29
C ASN A 177 4.92 -1.35 -5.29
N THR A 178 4.73 -1.94 -6.47
CA THR A 178 4.29 -3.34 -6.61
C THR A 178 5.33 -4.32 -6.08
N MET A 179 6.61 -4.12 -6.40
CA MET A 179 7.69 -4.98 -5.89
C MET A 179 7.77 -4.91 -4.36
N LEU A 180 7.67 -3.71 -3.78
CA LEU A 180 7.69 -3.51 -2.33
C LEU A 180 6.46 -4.13 -1.64
N GLY A 181 5.28 -4.01 -2.26
CA GLY A 181 4.04 -4.58 -1.72
C GLY A 181 3.97 -6.10 -1.85
N ALA A 182 4.58 -6.68 -2.89
CA ALA A 182 4.59 -8.12 -3.14
C ALA A 182 5.83 -8.83 -2.59
N LYS A 183 6.67 -8.15 -1.80
CA LYS A 183 7.92 -8.74 -1.27
C LYS A 183 7.66 -9.98 -0.39
N ASP A 184 6.54 -10.01 0.32
CA ASP A 184 6.17 -11.09 1.22
C ASP A 184 5.26 -12.13 0.52
N LEU A 185 4.94 -11.93 -0.77
CA LEU A 185 4.02 -12.78 -1.54
C LEU A 185 4.76 -14.02 -2.09
N ASN A 186 4.45 -15.19 -1.56
CA ASN A 186 5.16 -16.42 -1.91
C ASN A 186 4.59 -17.10 -3.18
N VAL A 187 4.80 -16.48 -4.34
CA VAL A 187 4.36 -17.01 -5.64
C VAL A 187 5.54 -17.12 -6.62
N PRO A 188 5.91 -18.32 -7.12
CA PRO A 188 7.09 -18.51 -7.98
C PRO A 188 7.11 -17.64 -9.24
N ALA A 189 5.95 -17.43 -9.87
CA ALA A 189 5.86 -16.57 -11.05
C ALA A 189 6.18 -15.09 -10.72
N VAL A 190 5.77 -14.61 -9.53
CA VAL A 190 6.10 -13.26 -9.05
C VAL A 190 7.60 -13.16 -8.80
N GLN A 191 8.20 -14.16 -8.15
CA GLN A 191 9.65 -14.19 -7.92
C GLN A 191 10.47 -14.18 -9.23
N ALA A 192 10.06 -14.99 -10.21
CA ALA A 192 10.69 -14.97 -11.53
C ALA A 192 10.58 -13.60 -12.20
N ARG A 193 9.44 -12.91 -12.05
CA ARG A 193 9.25 -11.56 -12.58
C ARG A 193 10.13 -10.53 -11.87
N LEU A 194 10.28 -10.61 -10.54
CA LEU A 194 11.19 -9.74 -9.77
C LEU A 194 12.64 -9.93 -10.21
N GLN A 195 13.07 -11.18 -10.44
CA GLN A 195 14.40 -11.49 -10.94
C GLN A 195 14.65 -10.95 -12.36
N ALA A 196 13.66 -11.02 -13.25
CA ALA A 196 13.76 -10.42 -14.58
C ALA A 196 13.88 -8.89 -14.50
N LEU A 197 13.09 -8.25 -13.63
CA LEU A 197 13.16 -6.80 -13.41
C LEU A 197 14.51 -6.36 -12.82
N SER A 198 15.14 -7.16 -11.95
CA SER A 198 16.45 -6.81 -11.40
C SER A 198 17.58 -6.88 -12.44
N ASN A 199 17.49 -7.81 -13.39
CA ASN A 199 18.51 -8.03 -14.41
C ASN A 199 18.34 -7.12 -15.63
N ASP A 200 17.11 -7.04 -16.17
CA ASP A 200 16.89 -6.62 -17.55
C ASP A 200 16.09 -5.31 -17.69
N ASP A 201 15.56 -4.77 -16.59
CA ASP A 201 14.73 -3.56 -16.66
C ASP A 201 15.56 -2.36 -17.15
N PRO A 202 15.08 -1.53 -18.10
CA PRO A 202 15.84 -0.39 -18.62
C PRO A 202 16.15 0.68 -17.56
N SER A 203 15.29 0.84 -16.55
CA SER A 203 15.50 1.81 -15.47
C SER A 203 16.41 1.24 -14.38
N ALA A 204 17.54 1.90 -14.15
CA ALA A 204 18.45 1.55 -13.05
C ALA A 204 17.76 1.63 -11.68
N ARG A 205 16.80 2.54 -11.50
CA ARG A 205 16.02 2.68 -10.27
C ARG A 205 15.11 1.47 -10.04
N VAL A 206 14.49 0.95 -11.10
CA VAL A 206 13.65 -0.26 -11.01
C VAL A 206 14.51 -1.49 -10.73
N ARG A 207 15.64 -1.64 -11.43
CA ARG A 207 16.60 -2.73 -11.17
C ARG A 207 17.04 -2.74 -9.70
N ALA A 208 17.46 -1.58 -9.17
CA ALA A 208 17.90 -1.45 -7.79
C ALA A 208 16.81 -1.83 -6.78
N ALA A 209 15.57 -1.38 -6.98
CA ALA A 209 14.45 -1.74 -6.11
C ALA A 209 14.14 -3.25 -6.16
N ALA A 210 14.20 -3.87 -7.34
CA ALA A 210 14.02 -5.32 -7.49
C ALA A 210 15.12 -6.10 -6.76
N THR A 211 16.38 -5.69 -6.89
CA THR A 211 17.51 -6.28 -6.16
C THR A 211 17.35 -6.15 -4.65
N GLU A 212 16.90 -4.99 -4.16
CA GLU A 212 16.65 -4.77 -2.73
C GLU A 212 15.58 -5.74 -2.20
N VAL A 213 14.45 -5.85 -2.91
CA VAL A 213 13.34 -6.76 -2.54
C VAL A 213 13.83 -8.21 -2.48
N LEU A 214 14.51 -8.70 -3.51
CA LEU A 214 15.06 -10.06 -3.55
C LEU A 214 16.09 -10.30 -2.42
N GLY A 215 16.92 -9.30 -2.12
CA GLY A 215 17.89 -9.36 -1.03
C GLY A 215 17.22 -9.51 0.34
N THR A 216 16.12 -8.80 0.58
CA THR A 216 15.38 -8.92 1.86
C THR A 216 14.74 -10.29 2.06
N GLN A 217 14.29 -10.95 0.99
CA GLN A 217 13.71 -12.30 1.06
C GLN A 217 14.77 -13.34 1.48
N SER A 218 15.99 -13.25 0.93
CA SER A 218 17.08 -14.18 1.25
C SER A 218 17.58 -14.13 2.71
N LEU A 219 17.26 -13.07 3.45
CA LEU A 219 17.61 -12.91 4.87
C LEU A 219 16.51 -13.42 5.81
N SER A 220 15.35 -13.80 5.27
CA SER A 220 14.15 -14.20 6.01
C SER A 220 13.96 -15.73 6.07
N GLU A 221 14.76 -16.47 5.30
CA GLU A 221 14.85 -17.95 5.26
C GLU A 221 15.96 -18.47 6.19
#